data_AF-A0A317EVV3-F1
#
_entry.id   AF-A0A317EVV3-F1
#
_cell.length_a   1.000
_cell.length_b   1.000
_cell.length_c   1.000
_cell.angle_alpha   90.00
_cell.angle_beta   90.00
_cell.angle_gamma   90.00
#
_symmetry.space_group_name_H-M   'P 1'
#
loop_
_entity.id
_entity.type
_entity.pdbx_description
1 polymer ?
#
loop_
_entity_poly.entity_id
_entity_poly.type
_entity_poly.pdbx_seq_one_letter_code
_entity_poly.pdbx_strand_id
1 'polypeptide(L)'
;MFITVFVSLCFYWGYKIPQQDKHKDWPEFPNHTNKELVIKKDGKSISKFTPLPNSDLLLIYYKNPDSTYFTYAVMSKTGKIIHDFGYSNNGMLLDLVNNRLLVSHFVNNDTTTYEAYDAKTFKPLPVKYFKTGIAESFDNYLMGERGVEKPDYKGGTQKDIEYKTGENEELFKEKYRNKNIKFSKFLNGLTELYRFDEQSDGFENASYVKCTKDGSIYNFTYDDQESIEILCKGFFDNKYRKGDNLRYKNEHLSTTDSNVVVKNDFDANLRIYGGGDLFSFEFDQRYIEYYELKLKILKTNFKTDDRKSIGYNFTYGDELSSPKSDSDTLTFLSGGDLYLMFRRIKN
;
A
#
# COMPACT_ATOMS: atom_id res chain seq x y z
N MET A 1 40.39 21.34 -26.91
CA MET A 1 39.03 21.91 -26.98
C MET A 1 37.95 20.82 -26.95
N PHE A 2 38.01 19.82 -27.83
CA PHE A 2 37.03 18.71 -27.85
C PHE A 2 36.93 17.93 -26.53
N ILE A 3 38.07 17.62 -25.89
CA ILE A 3 38.12 16.91 -24.60
C ILE A 3 37.44 17.74 -23.49
N THR A 4 37.69 19.05 -23.43
CA THR A 4 37.09 19.93 -22.42
C THR A 4 35.58 20.04 -22.59
N VAL A 5 35.10 20.16 -23.83
CA VAL A 5 33.67 20.18 -24.14
C VAL A 5 33.02 18.85 -23.76
N PHE A 6 33.66 17.73 -24.10
CA PHE A 6 33.18 16.39 -23.75
C PHE A 6 33.10 16.17 -22.23
N VAL A 7 34.14 16.56 -21.48
CA VAL A 7 34.17 16.46 -20.02
C VAL A 7 33.06 17.32 -19.39
N SER A 8 32.90 18.57 -19.82
CA SER A 8 31.81 19.44 -19.35
C SER A 8 30.43 18.87 -19.64
N LEU A 9 30.28 18.21 -20.79
CA LEU A 9 29.04 17.54 -21.19
C LEU A 9 28.74 16.33 -20.30
N CYS A 10 29.74 15.53 -19.93
CA CYS A 10 29.56 14.44 -18.96
C CYS A 10 29.08 14.96 -17.61
N PHE A 11 29.66 16.05 -17.09
CA PHE A 11 29.20 16.67 -15.83
C PHE A 11 27.78 17.25 -15.96
N TYR A 12 27.46 17.87 -17.09
CA TYR A 12 26.10 18.37 -17.38
C TYR A 12 25.08 17.22 -17.40
N TRP A 13 25.46 16.05 -17.92
CA TRP A 13 24.64 14.83 -17.92
C TRP A 13 24.69 14.05 -16.59
N GLY A 14 25.25 14.62 -15.52
CA GLY A 14 25.16 14.08 -14.17
C GLY A 14 26.34 13.23 -13.71
N TYR A 15 27.43 13.13 -14.49
CA TYR A 15 28.66 12.49 -14.03
C TYR A 15 29.19 13.17 -12.77
N LYS A 16 29.55 12.39 -11.75
CA LYS A 16 30.17 12.84 -10.50
C LYS A 16 31.51 12.14 -10.34
N ILE A 17 32.52 12.87 -9.88
CA ILE A 17 33.86 12.29 -9.68
C ILE A 17 33.80 11.26 -8.55
N PRO A 18 34.27 10.01 -8.76
CA PRO A 18 34.44 9.05 -7.69
C PRO A 18 35.33 9.59 -6.58
N GLN A 19 34.85 9.51 -5.35
CA GLN A 19 35.52 9.94 -4.13
C GLN A 19 35.99 8.71 -3.34
N GLN A 20 36.96 8.93 -2.47
CA GLN A 20 37.38 7.91 -1.51
C GLN A 20 36.31 7.74 -0.43
N ASP A 21 36.21 6.51 0.08
CA ASP A 21 35.37 6.22 1.24
C ASP A 21 35.88 6.99 2.47
N LYS A 22 35.04 7.91 2.97
CA LYS A 22 35.33 8.77 4.13
C LYS A 22 35.48 7.98 5.43
N HIS A 23 34.79 6.84 5.54
CA HIS A 23 34.72 6.01 6.74
C HIS A 23 35.14 4.57 6.42
N LYS A 24 36.38 4.42 5.93
CA LYS A 24 36.92 3.12 5.53
C LYS A 24 36.79 2.04 6.61
N ASP A 25 36.95 2.44 7.87
CA ASP A 25 36.90 1.54 9.04
C ASP A 25 35.49 1.23 9.53
N TRP A 26 34.46 1.92 9.03
CA TRP A 26 33.09 1.56 9.35
C TRP A 26 32.72 0.27 8.61
N PRO A 27 32.09 -0.70 9.30
CA PRO A 27 31.69 -1.94 8.67
C PRO A 27 30.44 -1.77 7.79
N GLU A 28 30.24 -2.70 6.87
CA GLU A 28 29.02 -2.78 6.06
C GLU A 28 27.85 -3.35 6.89
N PHE A 29 26.65 -2.78 6.74
CA PHE A 29 25.43 -3.31 7.36
C PHE A 29 25.21 -4.81 7.04
N PRO A 30 24.74 -5.64 8.00
CA PRO A 30 24.31 -5.32 9.36
C PRO A 30 25.41 -5.25 10.41
N ASN A 31 26.69 -5.39 10.02
CA ASN A 31 27.79 -5.20 10.96
C ASN A 31 27.90 -3.71 11.32
N HIS A 32 28.38 -3.43 12.52
CA HIS A 32 28.31 -2.09 13.09
C HIS A 32 29.47 -1.83 14.08
N THR A 33 29.78 -0.55 14.35
CA THR A 33 30.98 -0.17 15.12
C THR A 33 30.91 -0.45 16.63
N ASN A 34 29.72 -0.41 17.24
CA ASN A 34 29.58 -0.56 18.70
C ASN A 34 29.40 -2.04 19.12
N LYS A 35 30.36 -2.59 19.87
CA LYS A 35 30.35 -3.98 20.33
C LYS A 35 29.34 -4.30 21.44
N GLU A 36 28.78 -3.29 22.10
CA GLU A 36 27.71 -3.46 23.10
C GLU A 36 26.34 -3.63 22.47
N LEU A 37 26.18 -3.28 21.19
CA LEU A 37 24.94 -3.45 20.45
C LEU A 37 25.00 -4.73 19.61
N VAL A 38 23.83 -5.24 19.26
CA VAL A 38 23.66 -6.32 18.30
C VAL A 38 22.51 -5.93 17.37
N ILE A 39 22.75 -5.97 16.07
CA ILE A 39 21.70 -5.91 15.05
C ILE A 39 21.51 -7.32 14.48
N LYS A 40 20.29 -7.85 14.57
CA LYS A 40 19.95 -9.20 14.12
C LYS A 40 18.76 -9.17 13.17
N LYS A 41 18.91 -9.83 12.01
CA LYS A 41 17.78 -10.13 11.11
C LYS A 41 16.90 -11.21 11.76
N ASP A 42 15.60 -10.95 11.84
CA ASP A 42 14.62 -11.87 12.42
C ASP A 42 14.07 -12.90 11.41
N GLY A 43 14.54 -12.84 10.16
CA GLY A 43 14.22 -13.79 9.08
C GLY A 43 12.88 -13.54 8.39
N LYS A 44 12.02 -12.68 8.95
CA LYS A 44 10.75 -12.27 8.33
C LYS A 44 11.00 -11.20 7.28
N SER A 45 10.42 -11.39 6.10
CA SER A 45 10.34 -10.38 5.06
C SER A 45 8.92 -9.81 5.03
N ILE A 46 8.78 -8.51 5.25
CA ILE A 46 7.52 -7.77 5.34
C ILE A 46 7.49 -6.80 4.16
N SER A 47 6.54 -7.00 3.25
CA SER A 47 6.38 -6.16 2.07
C SER A 47 5.45 -4.97 2.32
N LYS A 48 4.49 -5.11 3.25
CA LYS A 48 3.57 -4.04 3.64
C LYS A 48 3.16 -4.19 5.09
N PHE A 49 2.91 -3.08 5.76
CA PHE A 49 2.39 -3.07 7.13
C PHE A 49 1.53 -1.83 7.37
N THR A 50 0.60 -1.91 8.32
CA THR A 50 -0.19 -0.77 8.78
C THR A 50 -0.52 -0.94 10.28
N PRO A 51 -0.49 0.14 11.09
CA PRO A 51 -1.01 0.10 12.44
C PRO A 51 -2.48 -0.26 12.48
N LEU A 52 -2.82 -1.22 13.34
CA LEU A 52 -4.21 -1.46 13.70
C LEU A 52 -4.71 -0.30 14.58
N PRO A 53 -5.82 0.36 14.22
CA PRO A 53 -6.32 1.48 15.01
C PRO A 53 -6.63 1.09 16.44
N ASN A 54 -6.33 2.00 17.37
CA ASN A 54 -6.50 1.79 18.82
C ASN A 54 -5.75 0.56 19.37
N SER A 55 -4.62 0.19 18.75
CA SER A 55 -3.82 -0.98 19.13
C SER A 55 -2.32 -0.72 18.98
N ASP A 56 -1.51 -1.46 19.74
CA ASP A 56 -0.05 -1.53 19.59
C ASP A 56 0.38 -2.65 18.62
N LEU A 57 -0.54 -3.08 17.76
CA LEU A 57 -0.35 -4.16 16.81
C LEU A 57 -0.33 -3.61 15.38
N LEU A 58 0.32 -4.36 14.51
CA LEU A 58 0.51 -4.07 13.10
C LEU A 58 -0.14 -5.20 12.31
N LEU A 59 -0.97 -4.86 11.34
CA LEU A 59 -1.32 -5.79 10.28
C LEU A 59 -0.16 -5.78 9.28
N ILE A 60 0.36 -6.95 8.92
CA ILE A 60 1.49 -7.10 8.01
C ILE A 60 1.12 -8.02 6.85
N TYR A 61 1.72 -7.78 5.69
CA TYR A 61 1.80 -8.72 4.59
C TYR A 61 3.26 -9.18 4.50
N TYR A 62 3.48 -10.47 4.75
CA TYR A 62 4.81 -11.00 5.00
C TYR A 62 5.04 -12.36 4.35
N LYS A 63 6.29 -12.63 3.99
CA LYS A 63 6.73 -13.95 3.52
C LYS A 63 7.04 -14.83 4.72
N ASN A 64 6.21 -15.87 4.91
CA ASN A 64 6.51 -16.90 5.89
C ASN A 64 7.76 -17.68 5.43
N PRO A 65 8.80 -17.85 6.27
CA PRO A 65 10.02 -18.57 5.90
C PRO A 65 9.76 -20.01 5.39
N ASP A 66 8.69 -20.64 5.88
CA ASP A 66 8.34 -22.02 5.54
C ASP A 66 7.42 -22.11 4.30
N SER A 67 7.16 -20.99 3.60
CA SER A 67 6.29 -20.93 2.43
C SER A 67 6.86 -20.09 1.30
N THR A 68 6.46 -20.43 0.08
CA THR A 68 6.74 -19.63 -1.13
C THR A 68 5.82 -18.42 -1.25
N TYR A 69 4.70 -18.40 -0.53
CA TYR A 69 3.67 -17.37 -0.64
C TYR A 69 3.73 -16.36 0.50
N PHE A 70 3.37 -15.12 0.18
CA PHE A 70 3.11 -14.11 1.20
C PHE A 70 1.73 -14.36 1.83
N THR A 71 1.58 -13.97 3.10
CA THR A 71 0.32 -14.05 3.83
C THR A 71 0.15 -12.83 4.74
N TYR A 72 -1.07 -12.67 5.25
CA TYR A 72 -1.43 -11.64 6.21
C TYR A 72 -1.27 -12.17 7.63
N ALA A 73 -0.72 -11.34 8.51
CA ALA A 73 -0.62 -11.63 9.93
C ALA A 73 -0.78 -10.38 10.77
N VAL A 74 -1.11 -10.56 12.05
CA VAL A 74 -1.01 -9.52 13.06
C VAL A 74 0.28 -9.71 13.84
N MET A 75 1.08 -8.67 13.89
CA MET A 75 2.38 -8.63 14.55
C MET A 75 2.38 -7.56 15.63
N SER A 76 3.04 -7.84 16.75
CA SER A 76 3.36 -6.81 17.74
C SER A 76 4.48 -5.90 17.26
N LYS A 77 4.57 -4.69 17.83
CA LYS A 77 5.69 -3.75 17.56
C LYS A 77 7.08 -4.32 17.88
N THR A 78 7.18 -5.42 18.64
CA THR A 78 8.44 -6.10 18.93
C THR A 78 8.83 -7.16 17.89
N GLY A 79 8.02 -7.36 16.85
CA GLY A 79 8.29 -8.33 15.78
C GLY A 79 7.67 -9.72 15.99
N LYS A 80 6.98 -9.95 17.12
CA LYS A 80 6.31 -11.24 17.37
C LYS A 80 4.98 -11.31 16.63
N ILE A 81 4.80 -12.36 15.83
CA ILE A 81 3.50 -12.72 15.23
C ILE A 81 2.54 -13.16 16.34
N ILE A 82 1.37 -12.53 16.39
CA ILE A 82 0.30 -12.80 17.35
C ILE A 82 -0.78 -13.69 16.73
N HIS A 83 -1.07 -13.47 15.44
CA HIS A 83 -2.04 -14.24 14.68
C HIS A 83 -1.60 -14.31 13.22
N ASP A 84 -1.72 -15.49 12.61
CA ASP A 84 -1.43 -15.72 11.19
C ASP A 84 -2.74 -16.18 10.54
N PHE A 85 -3.15 -15.51 9.48
CA PHE A 85 -4.42 -15.81 8.80
C PHE A 85 -4.28 -16.91 7.73
N GLY A 86 -3.07 -17.39 7.43
CA GLY A 86 -2.83 -18.48 6.48
C GLY A 86 -2.89 -18.08 5.00
N TYR A 87 -2.67 -19.06 4.12
CA TYR A 87 -2.32 -18.84 2.70
C TYR A 87 -3.52 -18.71 1.74
N SER A 88 -4.75 -18.90 2.20
CA SER A 88 -5.96 -18.92 1.36
C SER A 88 -6.60 -17.54 1.11
N ASN A 89 -5.98 -16.48 1.61
CA ASN A 89 -6.64 -15.19 1.73
C ASN A 89 -6.27 -14.27 0.57
N ASN A 90 -7.30 -13.77 -0.12
CA ASN A 90 -7.13 -12.97 -1.32
C ASN A 90 -7.01 -11.48 -1.01
N GLY A 91 -7.32 -11.05 0.21
CA GLY A 91 -7.24 -9.67 0.63
C GLY A 91 -7.61 -9.47 2.11
N MET A 92 -7.26 -8.29 2.62
CA MET A 92 -7.58 -7.86 3.98
C MET A 92 -8.23 -6.48 3.96
N LEU A 93 -9.38 -6.35 4.62
CA LEU A 93 -10.04 -5.08 4.87
C LEU A 93 -10.08 -4.80 6.37
N LEU A 94 -9.96 -3.52 6.73
CA LEU A 94 -10.09 -3.00 8.07
C LEU A 94 -11.44 -2.29 8.20
N ASP A 95 -12.28 -2.80 9.08
CA ASP A 95 -13.54 -2.17 9.48
C ASP A 95 -13.29 -1.35 10.74
N LEU A 96 -13.05 -0.06 10.53
CA LEU A 96 -12.70 0.87 11.61
C LEU A 96 -13.90 1.19 12.50
N VAL A 97 -15.12 1.14 11.95
CA VAL A 97 -16.35 1.45 12.68
C VAL A 97 -16.66 0.35 13.69
N ASN A 98 -16.51 -0.90 13.27
CA ASN A 98 -16.82 -2.06 14.09
C ASN A 98 -15.58 -2.68 14.75
N ASN A 99 -14.40 -2.07 14.59
CA ASN A 99 -13.12 -2.51 15.16
C ASN A 99 -12.79 -3.99 14.88
N ARG A 100 -12.86 -4.39 13.61
CA ARG A 100 -12.63 -5.76 13.16
C ARG A 100 -11.83 -5.83 11.87
N LEU A 101 -11.18 -6.96 11.68
CA LEU A 101 -10.49 -7.34 10.45
C LEU A 101 -11.40 -8.23 9.62
N LEU A 102 -11.41 -8.01 8.31
CA LEU A 102 -12.17 -8.81 7.36
C LEU A 102 -11.21 -9.47 6.39
N VAL A 103 -11.23 -10.79 6.39
CA VAL A 103 -10.46 -11.63 5.46
C VAL A 103 -11.36 -11.94 4.27
N SER A 104 -10.92 -11.60 3.05
CA SER A 104 -11.68 -11.90 1.85
C SER A 104 -11.30 -13.24 1.24
N HIS A 105 -12.33 -14.02 0.92
CA HIS A 105 -12.22 -15.30 0.24
C HIS A 105 -12.90 -15.17 -1.13
N PHE A 106 -12.09 -15.18 -2.18
CA PHE A 106 -12.56 -15.12 -3.55
C PHE A 106 -13.04 -16.51 -3.96
N VAL A 107 -14.31 -16.61 -4.35
CA VAL A 107 -14.91 -17.88 -4.77
C VAL A 107 -15.02 -17.94 -6.29
N ASN A 108 -15.37 -16.83 -6.95
CA ASN A 108 -15.38 -16.64 -8.41
C ASN A 108 -15.55 -15.14 -8.76
N ASN A 109 -15.59 -14.80 -10.07
CA ASN A 109 -15.65 -13.43 -10.61
C ASN A 109 -16.71 -12.50 -9.97
N ASP A 110 -17.78 -13.05 -9.39
CA ASP A 110 -18.90 -12.25 -8.87
C ASP A 110 -19.24 -12.51 -7.39
N THR A 111 -18.47 -13.38 -6.71
CA THR A 111 -18.72 -13.73 -5.30
C THR A 111 -17.43 -13.69 -4.48
N THR A 112 -17.38 -12.69 -3.60
CA THR A 112 -16.40 -12.61 -2.52
C THR A 112 -17.15 -12.80 -1.20
N THR A 113 -16.66 -13.70 -0.36
CA THR A 113 -17.15 -13.87 1.01
C THR A 113 -16.14 -13.31 2.00
N TYR A 114 -16.60 -12.99 3.20
CA TYR A 114 -15.79 -12.34 4.22
C TYR A 114 -15.90 -13.07 5.54
N GLU A 115 -14.75 -13.38 6.13
CA GLU A 115 -14.66 -13.77 7.53
C GLU A 115 -14.26 -12.56 8.36
N ALA A 116 -14.94 -12.35 9.48
CA ALA A 116 -14.60 -11.28 10.41
C ALA A 116 -13.86 -11.79 11.63
N TYR A 117 -12.91 -10.99 12.09
CA TYR A 117 -12.12 -11.25 13.28
C TYR A 117 -12.10 -9.99 14.14
N ASP A 118 -12.34 -10.11 15.44
CA ASP A 118 -12.18 -9.01 16.38
C ASP A 118 -10.74 -8.47 16.31
N ALA A 119 -10.55 -7.17 16.11
CA ALA A 119 -9.22 -6.62 15.84
C ALA A 119 -8.27 -6.64 17.06
N LYS A 120 -8.77 -6.97 18.25
CA LYS A 120 -7.97 -7.07 19.48
C LYS A 120 -7.61 -8.50 19.85
N THR A 121 -8.58 -9.40 19.73
CA THR A 121 -8.48 -10.80 20.18
C THR A 121 -8.30 -11.80 19.04
N PHE A 122 -8.56 -11.38 17.80
CA PHE A 122 -8.52 -12.22 16.59
C PHE A 122 -9.43 -13.44 16.66
N LYS A 123 -10.46 -13.37 17.50
CA LYS A 123 -11.51 -14.39 17.52
C LYS A 123 -12.46 -14.16 16.35
N PRO A 124 -12.91 -15.23 15.67
CA PRO A 124 -13.93 -15.12 14.63
C PRO A 124 -15.20 -14.46 15.16
N LEU A 125 -15.79 -13.59 14.35
CA LEU A 125 -17.04 -12.91 14.60
C LEU A 125 -18.07 -13.31 13.56
N PRO A 126 -19.36 -13.45 13.94
CA PRO A 126 -20.42 -13.66 12.96
C PRO A 126 -20.55 -12.41 12.07
N VAL A 127 -20.75 -12.63 10.78
CA VAL A 127 -20.97 -11.58 9.78
C VAL A 127 -22.21 -11.91 8.98
N LYS A 128 -22.99 -10.86 8.69
CA LYS A 128 -24.03 -10.91 7.65
C LYS A 128 -23.48 -10.24 6.42
N TYR A 129 -23.52 -10.95 5.30
CA TYR A 129 -23.08 -10.48 4.01
C TYR A 129 -24.25 -10.38 3.06
N PHE A 130 -24.33 -9.26 2.34
CA PHE A 130 -25.37 -8.97 1.38
C PHE A 130 -24.74 -8.56 0.04
N LYS A 131 -25.19 -9.19 -1.04
CA LYS A 131 -25.00 -8.66 -2.38
C LYS A 131 -26.11 -7.65 -2.62
N THR A 132 -25.74 -6.41 -2.92
CA THR A 132 -26.72 -5.35 -3.21
C THR A 132 -26.79 -5.16 -4.70
N GLY A 133 -27.99 -5.16 -5.25
CA GLY A 133 -28.27 -4.70 -6.61
C GLY A 133 -29.34 -3.62 -6.56
N ILE A 134 -29.33 -2.73 -7.55
CA ILE A 134 -30.41 -1.78 -7.75
C ILE A 134 -31.52 -2.47 -8.54
N ALA A 135 -32.73 -2.48 -7.98
CA ALA A 135 -33.88 -3.14 -8.61
C ALA A 135 -34.26 -2.52 -9.98
N GLU A 136 -33.95 -1.24 -10.19
CA GLU A 136 -34.20 -0.50 -11.44
C GLU A 136 -33.06 0.51 -11.69
N SER A 137 -32.20 0.25 -12.66
CA SER A 137 -31.15 1.20 -13.07
C SER A 137 -31.74 2.52 -13.58
N PHE A 138 -30.93 3.58 -13.58
CA PHE A 138 -31.34 4.89 -14.06
C PHE A 138 -31.87 4.85 -15.51
N ASP A 139 -31.21 4.10 -16.39
CA ASP A 139 -31.67 3.90 -17.77
C ASP A 139 -33.06 3.26 -17.83
N ASN A 140 -33.28 2.21 -17.04
CA ASN A 140 -34.59 1.56 -16.97
C ASN A 140 -35.69 2.51 -16.47
N TYR A 141 -35.35 3.37 -15.50
CA TYR A 141 -36.26 4.42 -15.05
C TYR A 141 -36.56 5.44 -16.16
N LEU A 142 -35.53 5.91 -16.86
CA LEU A 142 -35.66 6.86 -17.97
C LEU A 142 -36.50 6.28 -19.13
N MET A 143 -36.32 5.00 -19.45
CA MET A 143 -37.16 4.27 -20.40
C MET A 143 -38.63 4.29 -20.02
N GLY A 144 -38.91 3.97 -18.75
CA GLY A 144 -40.27 3.93 -18.22
C GLY A 144 -40.95 5.30 -18.31
N GLU A 145 -40.27 6.36 -17.88
CA GLU A 145 -40.80 7.74 -17.98
C GLU A 145 -41.05 8.18 -19.44
N ARG A 146 -40.29 7.63 -20.39
CA ARG A 146 -40.41 7.93 -21.83
C ARG A 146 -41.34 6.98 -22.59
N GLY A 147 -41.87 5.94 -21.95
CA GLY A 147 -42.69 4.92 -22.61
C GLY A 147 -41.96 4.10 -23.66
N VAL A 148 -40.64 3.93 -23.52
CA VAL A 148 -39.83 3.10 -24.44
C VAL A 148 -39.82 1.66 -23.93
N GLU A 149 -40.29 0.72 -24.75
CA GLU A 149 -40.25 -0.71 -24.40
C GLU A 149 -38.81 -1.24 -24.35
N LYS A 150 -38.52 -2.13 -23.41
CA LYS A 150 -37.20 -2.78 -23.27
C LYS A 150 -36.85 -3.53 -24.56
N PRO A 151 -35.66 -3.33 -25.15
CA PRO A 151 -35.21 -4.23 -26.21
C PRO A 151 -35.09 -5.65 -25.66
N ASP A 152 -35.67 -6.60 -26.38
CA ASP A 152 -35.65 -8.01 -26.02
C ASP A 152 -34.20 -8.50 -25.98
N TYR A 153 -33.76 -9.05 -24.85
CA TYR A 153 -32.34 -9.33 -24.51
C TYR A 153 -31.71 -10.48 -25.33
N LYS A 154 -32.30 -10.85 -26.46
CA LYS A 154 -31.79 -11.87 -27.38
C LYS A 154 -30.93 -11.23 -28.47
N GLY A 155 -29.71 -10.84 -28.08
CA GLY A 155 -28.61 -10.60 -29.01
C GLY A 155 -28.49 -9.18 -29.61
N GLY A 156 -29.16 -8.18 -29.04
CA GLY A 156 -29.05 -6.78 -29.48
C GLY A 156 -28.09 -5.96 -28.63
N THR A 157 -27.31 -5.08 -29.26
CA THR A 157 -26.51 -4.02 -28.64
C THR A 157 -27.37 -3.22 -27.67
N GLN A 158 -26.88 -3.04 -26.43
CA GLN A 158 -27.45 -2.15 -25.42
C GLN A 158 -27.65 -0.78 -26.08
N LYS A 159 -28.90 -0.33 -26.18
CA LYS A 159 -29.18 1.03 -26.66
C LYS A 159 -28.99 1.96 -25.48
N ASP A 160 -27.89 2.70 -25.48
CA ASP A 160 -27.73 3.86 -24.59
C ASP A 160 -28.84 4.86 -24.92
N ILE A 161 -29.61 5.23 -23.90
CA ILE A 161 -30.73 6.17 -24.08
C ILE A 161 -30.21 7.55 -23.76
N GLU A 162 -29.76 8.22 -24.81
CA GLU A 162 -29.30 9.59 -24.70
C GLU A 162 -30.45 10.56 -24.40
N TYR A 163 -30.12 11.65 -23.74
CA TYR A 163 -31.00 12.81 -23.63
C TYR A 163 -31.14 13.50 -24.98
N LYS A 164 -32.35 13.92 -25.33
CA LYS A 164 -32.56 14.76 -26.51
C LYS A 164 -31.97 16.15 -26.26
N THR A 165 -31.49 16.80 -27.30
CA THR A 165 -30.98 18.17 -27.24
C THR A 165 -32.01 19.10 -26.58
N GLY A 166 -31.62 19.77 -25.49
CA GLY A 166 -32.49 20.68 -24.72
C GLY A 166 -33.22 20.05 -23.53
N GLU A 167 -33.09 18.73 -23.31
CA GLU A 167 -33.59 18.08 -22.09
C GLU A 167 -32.68 18.38 -20.89
N ASN A 168 -33.30 18.48 -19.70
CA ASN A 168 -32.60 18.72 -18.45
C ASN A 168 -32.31 17.38 -17.74
N GLU A 169 -31.10 16.85 -17.95
CA GLU A 169 -30.61 15.62 -17.30
C GLU A 169 -30.74 15.67 -15.77
N GLU A 170 -30.44 16.81 -15.14
CA GLU A 170 -30.52 16.95 -13.69
C GLU A 170 -31.94 16.76 -13.14
N LEU A 171 -32.96 17.13 -13.91
CA LEU A 171 -34.36 16.90 -13.53
C LEU A 171 -34.67 15.39 -13.45
N PHE A 172 -34.20 14.60 -14.41
CA PHE A 172 -34.42 13.15 -14.39
C PHE A 172 -33.63 12.48 -13.26
N LYS A 173 -32.38 12.90 -13.04
CA LYS A 173 -31.59 12.45 -11.89
C LYS A 173 -32.28 12.78 -10.56
N GLU A 174 -32.85 13.97 -10.43
CA GLU A 174 -33.60 14.38 -9.25
C GLU A 174 -34.87 13.54 -9.03
N LYS A 175 -35.67 13.32 -10.08
CA LYS A 175 -36.85 12.45 -9.99
C LYS A 175 -36.47 11.02 -9.60
N TYR A 176 -35.40 10.48 -10.18
CA TYR A 176 -34.88 9.16 -9.85
C TYR A 176 -34.43 9.07 -8.38
N ARG A 177 -33.71 10.09 -7.90
CA ARG A 177 -33.34 10.21 -6.47
C ARG A 177 -34.58 10.21 -5.57
N ASN A 178 -35.62 10.95 -5.93
CA ASN A 178 -36.86 11.03 -5.15
C ASN A 178 -37.61 9.69 -5.12
N LYS A 179 -37.70 8.99 -6.27
CA LYS A 179 -38.27 7.63 -6.36
C LYS A 179 -37.53 6.64 -5.46
N ASN A 180 -36.21 6.75 -5.40
CA ASN A 180 -35.31 5.84 -4.67
C ASN A 180 -34.80 6.42 -3.34
N ILE A 181 -35.52 7.36 -2.72
CA ILE A 181 -35.05 8.12 -1.55
C ILE A 181 -34.68 7.23 -0.35
N LYS A 182 -35.41 6.13 -0.13
CA LYS A 182 -35.10 5.18 0.95
C LYS A 182 -33.76 4.48 0.71
N PHE A 183 -33.48 4.09 -0.54
CA PHE A 183 -32.24 3.44 -0.90
C PHE A 183 -31.07 4.42 -0.88
N SER A 184 -31.24 5.65 -1.38
CA SER A 184 -30.25 6.72 -1.22
C SER A 184 -29.89 6.97 0.25
N LYS A 185 -30.89 7.04 1.16
CA LYS A 185 -30.64 7.15 2.61
C LYS A 185 -29.87 5.96 3.17
N PHE A 186 -30.19 4.75 2.70
CA PHE A 186 -29.44 3.54 3.07
C PHE A 186 -27.97 3.64 2.61
N LEU A 187 -27.70 3.98 1.35
CA LEU A 187 -26.34 4.13 0.81
C LEU A 187 -25.52 5.14 1.61
N ASN A 188 -26.11 6.29 1.95
CA ASN A 188 -25.48 7.32 2.79
C ASN A 188 -25.19 6.86 4.23
N GLY A 189 -25.88 5.82 4.72
CA GLY A 189 -25.65 5.23 6.03
C GLY A 189 -24.51 4.20 6.07
N LEU A 190 -23.97 3.83 4.91
CA LEU A 190 -22.88 2.86 4.79
C LEU A 190 -21.52 3.52 5.02
N THR A 191 -20.61 2.78 5.64
CA THR A 191 -19.24 3.22 5.89
C THR A 191 -18.25 2.39 5.10
N GLU A 192 -17.26 3.08 4.53
CA GLU A 192 -16.16 2.47 3.79
C GLU A 192 -15.25 1.63 4.68
N LEU A 193 -14.76 0.55 4.09
CA LEU A 193 -13.73 -0.29 4.66
C LEU A 193 -12.36 0.15 4.12
N TYR A 194 -11.34 0.10 4.97
CA TYR A 194 -9.97 0.41 4.56
C TYR A 194 -9.32 -0.83 3.98
N ARG A 195 -8.82 -0.77 2.75
CA ARG A 195 -8.12 -1.88 2.11
C ARG A 195 -6.66 -1.89 2.52
N PHE A 196 -6.18 -3.04 3.00
CA PHE A 196 -4.79 -3.16 3.40
C PHE A 196 -3.84 -3.37 2.21
N ASP A 197 -4.24 -4.06 1.15
CA ASP A 197 -3.41 -4.34 -0.02
C ASP A 197 -3.69 -3.37 -1.19
N GLU A 198 -2.62 -2.91 -1.84
CA GLU A 198 -2.69 -2.31 -3.19
C GLU A 198 -2.14 -3.38 -4.14
N GLN A 199 -2.91 -4.41 -4.47
CA GLN A 199 -2.52 -5.22 -5.62
C GLN A 199 -2.67 -4.33 -6.87
N SER A 200 -1.56 -4.14 -7.59
CA SER A 200 -1.47 -3.36 -8.83
C SER A 200 -2.32 -3.95 -9.95
N ASP A 201 -2.67 -5.22 -9.83
CA ASP A 201 -3.26 -6.00 -10.91
C ASP A 201 -4.72 -6.28 -10.59
N GLY A 202 -5.54 -5.24 -10.80
CA GLY A 202 -6.97 -5.36 -11.12
C GLY A 202 -7.87 -5.94 -10.04
N PHE A 203 -8.46 -5.07 -9.21
CA PHE A 203 -9.90 -4.99 -8.96
C PHE A 203 -10.10 -3.98 -7.83
N GLU A 204 -10.80 -2.88 -8.12
CA GLU A 204 -11.06 -1.73 -7.25
C GLU A 204 -12.06 -2.05 -6.11
N ASN A 205 -12.10 -3.28 -5.59
CA ASN A 205 -13.23 -3.82 -4.83
C ASN A 205 -13.53 -3.15 -3.48
N ALA A 206 -12.60 -2.39 -2.87
CA ALA A 206 -12.86 -1.82 -1.55
C ALA A 206 -13.87 -0.65 -1.58
N SER A 207 -13.94 0.12 -2.66
CA SER A 207 -15.00 1.14 -2.82
C SER A 207 -16.38 0.49 -2.99
N TYR A 208 -16.41 -0.75 -3.49
CA TYR A 208 -17.61 -1.55 -3.69
C TYR A 208 -18.01 -2.37 -2.47
N VAL A 209 -17.25 -2.33 -1.37
CA VAL A 209 -17.58 -3.06 -0.14
C VAL A 209 -17.67 -2.07 1.01
N LYS A 210 -18.87 -1.98 1.59
CA LYS A 210 -19.16 -1.09 2.71
C LYS A 210 -19.83 -1.84 3.84
N CYS A 211 -19.82 -1.25 5.02
CA CYS A 211 -20.44 -1.83 6.22
C CYS A 211 -21.40 -0.86 6.89
N THR A 212 -22.32 -1.42 7.65
CA THR A 212 -23.16 -0.68 8.59
C THR A 212 -22.57 -0.70 9.99
N LYS A 213 -23.09 0.16 10.88
CA LYS A 213 -22.70 0.21 12.31
C LYS A 213 -23.07 -1.04 13.13
N ASP A 214 -23.96 -1.89 12.61
CA ASP A 214 -24.31 -3.17 13.22
C ASP A 214 -23.41 -4.33 12.73
N GLY A 215 -22.45 -4.03 11.84
CA GLY A 215 -21.50 -4.99 11.31
C GLY A 215 -21.99 -5.80 10.10
N SER A 216 -23.11 -5.45 9.47
CA SER A 216 -23.47 -6.05 8.18
C SER A 216 -22.56 -5.53 7.06
N ILE A 217 -22.19 -6.41 6.12
CA ILE A 217 -21.31 -6.12 4.99
C ILE A 217 -22.12 -6.15 3.71
N TYR A 218 -21.96 -5.11 2.88
CA TYR A 218 -22.62 -4.94 1.60
C TYR A 218 -21.59 -4.84 0.51
N ASN A 219 -21.73 -5.69 -0.52
CA ASN A 219 -20.92 -5.65 -1.72
C ASN A 219 -21.78 -5.22 -2.92
N PHE A 220 -21.23 -4.35 -3.75
CA PHE A 220 -21.87 -3.71 -4.89
C PHE A 220 -21.19 -4.16 -6.18
N THR A 221 -21.94 -4.24 -7.28
CA THR A 221 -21.41 -4.62 -8.60
C THR A 221 -21.12 -3.40 -9.46
N TYR A 222 -20.24 -3.57 -10.45
CA TYR A 222 -19.89 -2.52 -11.41
C TYR A 222 -21.10 -2.04 -12.23
N ASP A 223 -22.02 -2.95 -12.56
CA ASP A 223 -23.18 -2.69 -13.43
C ASP A 223 -24.13 -1.58 -12.91
N ASP A 224 -24.13 -1.33 -11.60
CA ASP A 224 -25.01 -0.34 -10.97
C ASP A 224 -24.28 0.99 -10.65
N GLN A 225 -23.03 1.15 -11.08
CA GLN A 225 -22.16 2.25 -10.66
C GLN A 225 -22.78 3.63 -10.90
N GLU A 226 -23.27 3.91 -12.11
CA GLU A 226 -23.86 5.21 -12.44
C GLU A 226 -25.12 5.49 -11.60
N SER A 227 -25.98 4.48 -11.46
CA SER A 227 -27.22 4.61 -10.70
C SER A 227 -26.93 4.89 -9.22
N ILE A 228 -25.93 4.21 -8.65
CA ILE A 228 -25.48 4.43 -7.28
C ILE A 228 -24.89 5.84 -7.11
N GLU A 229 -24.07 6.30 -8.06
CA GLU A 229 -23.43 7.61 -8.01
C GLU A 229 -24.44 8.77 -8.15
N ILE A 230 -25.51 8.59 -8.93
CA ILE A 230 -26.66 9.52 -8.99
C ILE A 230 -27.36 9.60 -7.63
N LEU A 231 -27.51 8.47 -6.94
CA LEU A 231 -28.22 8.36 -5.66
C LEU A 231 -27.37 8.80 -4.46
N CYS A 232 -26.06 8.63 -4.55
CA CYS A 232 -25.09 8.93 -3.51
C CYS A 232 -23.78 9.36 -4.17
N LYS A 233 -23.60 10.67 -4.32
CA LYS A 233 -22.38 11.21 -4.93
C LYS A 233 -21.15 10.88 -4.08
N GLY A 234 -20.06 10.51 -4.74
CA GLY A 234 -18.82 10.06 -4.12
C GLY A 234 -18.95 8.69 -3.46
N PHE A 235 -19.94 7.88 -3.82
CA PHE A 235 -20.13 6.59 -3.17
C PHE A 235 -18.94 5.66 -3.39
N PHE A 236 -18.35 5.66 -4.59
CA PHE A 236 -17.16 4.87 -4.89
C PHE A 236 -15.86 5.63 -4.67
N ASP A 237 -15.90 6.80 -4.00
CA ASP A 237 -14.69 7.56 -3.71
C ASP A 237 -13.77 6.73 -2.81
N ASN A 238 -12.54 6.55 -3.26
CA ASN A 238 -11.56 5.72 -2.60
C ASN A 238 -10.64 6.62 -1.77
N LYS A 239 -11.20 7.21 -0.71
CA LYS A 239 -10.48 8.15 0.16
C LYS A 239 -9.23 7.57 0.81
N TYR A 240 -9.09 6.24 0.80
CA TYR A 240 -7.95 5.50 1.34
C TYR A 240 -6.97 4.98 0.27
N ARG A 241 -7.17 5.32 -1.01
CA ARG A 241 -6.33 4.89 -2.15
C ARG A 241 -4.95 5.52 -2.16
N LYS A 242 -4.80 6.71 -1.56
CA LYS A 242 -3.48 7.28 -1.36
C LYS A 242 -2.91 6.60 -0.13
N GLY A 243 -2.00 5.65 -0.37
CA GLY A 243 -0.98 5.20 0.56
C GLY A 243 -0.13 6.37 1.06
N ASP A 244 -0.75 7.30 1.78
CA ASP A 244 -0.15 7.91 2.94
C ASP A 244 0.07 6.75 3.91
N ASN A 245 1.05 5.90 3.61
CA ASN A 245 1.75 5.13 4.61
C ASN A 245 1.94 6.13 5.73
N LEU A 246 1.28 5.88 6.88
CA LEU A 246 1.54 6.62 8.10
C LEU A 246 3.04 6.46 8.32
N ARG A 247 3.83 7.39 7.78
CA ARG A 247 5.29 7.29 7.78
C ARG A 247 5.65 7.31 9.24
N TYR A 248 6.18 6.18 9.72
CA TYR A 248 6.72 6.16 11.06
C TYR A 248 7.88 7.14 11.09
N LYS A 249 7.96 7.94 12.15
CA LYS A 249 9.09 8.83 12.33
C LYS A 249 10.32 7.96 12.59
N ASN A 250 11.35 8.18 11.80
CA ASN A 250 12.66 7.60 12.02
C ASN A 250 13.40 8.50 13.02
N GLU A 251 13.23 8.23 14.32
CA GLU A 251 13.84 9.00 15.40
C GLU A 251 15.22 8.44 15.80
N HIS A 252 15.43 7.15 15.56
CA HIS A 252 16.60 6.38 15.96
C HIS A 252 17.54 6.07 14.80
N LEU A 253 17.12 6.27 13.55
CA LEU A 253 17.95 6.18 12.35
C LEU A 253 18.22 7.57 11.75
N SER A 254 19.50 7.89 11.51
CA SER A 254 19.88 9.15 10.86
C SER A 254 21.05 8.96 9.89
N THR A 255 21.08 9.76 8.83
CA THR A 255 22.27 9.92 7.98
C THR A 255 23.30 10.78 8.71
N THR A 256 24.55 10.31 8.78
CA THR A 256 25.62 11.01 9.50
C THR A 256 26.45 11.92 8.61
N ASP A 257 26.49 11.62 7.31
CA ASP A 257 27.31 12.31 6.32
C ASP A 257 26.66 12.24 4.94
N SER A 258 27.08 13.16 4.05
CA SER A 258 26.72 13.07 2.62
C SER A 258 27.26 11.78 2.01
N ASN A 259 26.42 11.11 1.23
CA ASN A 259 26.83 9.97 0.43
C ASN A 259 27.98 10.35 -0.52
N VAL A 260 28.78 9.35 -0.89
CA VAL A 260 29.91 9.53 -1.80
C VAL A 260 29.76 8.60 -2.99
N VAL A 261 29.93 9.14 -4.19
CA VAL A 261 30.06 8.30 -5.39
C VAL A 261 31.41 7.61 -5.31
N VAL A 262 31.45 6.29 -5.37
CA VAL A 262 32.71 5.51 -5.32
C VAL A 262 33.07 4.90 -6.66
N LYS A 263 32.11 4.83 -7.58
CA LYS A 263 32.31 4.33 -8.94
C LYS A 263 31.21 4.89 -9.84
N ASN A 264 31.55 5.15 -11.09
CA ASN A 264 30.57 5.32 -12.16
C ASN A 264 30.70 4.14 -13.11
N ASP A 265 29.58 3.49 -13.41
CA ASP A 265 29.47 2.65 -14.58
C ASP A 265 28.82 3.48 -15.70
N PHE A 266 29.44 3.40 -16.88
CA PHE A 266 28.92 4.06 -18.06
C PHE A 266 28.08 3.05 -18.82
N ASP A 267 26.76 3.19 -18.74
CA ASP A 267 25.84 2.42 -19.57
C ASP A 267 25.33 3.32 -20.69
N ALA A 268 25.97 3.25 -21.86
CA ALA A 268 25.47 3.88 -23.06
C ALA A 268 24.32 3.04 -23.62
N ASN A 269 23.15 3.10 -22.98
CA ASN A 269 21.93 2.54 -23.53
C ASN A 269 21.50 3.39 -24.73
N LEU A 270 21.93 3.02 -25.95
CA LEU A 270 21.41 3.59 -27.18
C LEU A 270 19.94 3.15 -27.35
N ARG A 271 19.00 3.84 -26.72
CA ARG A 271 17.56 3.60 -26.92
C ARG A 271 17.06 4.48 -28.06
N ILE A 272 16.94 3.90 -29.24
CA ILE A 272 16.25 4.52 -30.38
C ILE A 272 14.75 4.37 -30.12
N TYR A 273 14.14 5.36 -29.48
CA TYR A 273 12.68 5.48 -29.49
C TYR A 273 12.26 6.03 -30.85
N GLY A 274 11.39 5.30 -31.55
CA GLY A 274 10.93 5.69 -32.88
C GLY A 274 10.29 7.08 -32.86
N GLY A 275 11.00 8.06 -33.43
CA GLY A 275 10.49 9.43 -33.66
C GLY A 275 11.23 10.54 -32.91
N GLY A 276 12.56 10.62 -33.03
CA GLY A 276 13.36 11.79 -32.63
C GLY A 276 14.64 11.41 -31.91
N ASP A 277 15.78 11.53 -32.60
CA ASP A 277 17.10 11.22 -32.05
C ASP A 277 17.48 12.20 -30.93
N LEU A 278 17.41 11.73 -29.69
CA LEU A 278 18.07 12.35 -28.55
C LEU A 278 18.88 11.26 -27.83
N PHE A 279 20.19 11.31 -28.02
CA PHE A 279 21.15 10.54 -27.23
C PHE A 279 20.92 10.85 -25.74
N SER A 280 20.38 9.91 -24.98
CA SER A 280 20.40 9.99 -23.52
C SER A 280 21.63 9.24 -23.04
N PHE A 281 22.52 9.98 -22.38
CA PHE A 281 23.64 9.40 -21.65
C PHE A 281 23.21 9.29 -20.19
N GLU A 282 23.11 8.07 -19.68
CA GLU A 282 22.88 7.82 -18.26
C GLU A 282 24.16 7.29 -17.63
N PHE A 283 24.56 7.88 -16.51
CA PHE A 283 25.65 7.35 -15.69
C PHE A 283 25.04 6.57 -14.54
N ASP A 284 25.32 5.27 -14.48
CA ASP A 284 24.98 4.47 -13.32
C ASP A 284 26.02 4.76 -12.22
N GLN A 285 25.63 5.56 -11.23
CA GLN A 285 26.52 6.01 -10.18
C GLN A 285 26.33 5.15 -8.95
N ARG A 286 27.43 4.66 -8.40
CA ARG A 286 27.43 3.84 -7.19
C ARG A 286 27.82 4.66 -5.99
N TYR A 287 27.07 4.52 -4.92
CA TYR A 287 27.14 5.31 -3.71
C TYR A 287 27.50 4.45 -2.49
N ILE A 288 28.34 5.03 -1.62
CA ILE A 288 28.39 4.63 -0.21
C ILE A 288 27.57 5.64 0.59
N GLU A 289 26.69 5.10 1.43
CA GLU A 289 25.85 5.85 2.35
C GLU A 289 26.26 5.55 3.79
N TYR A 290 26.21 6.56 4.65
CA TYR A 290 26.70 6.50 6.03
C TYR A 290 25.57 6.75 7.02
N TYR A 291 25.43 5.85 7.99
CA TYR A 291 24.29 5.83 8.91
C TYR A 291 24.72 5.71 10.36
N GLU A 292 23.92 6.33 11.24
CA GLU A 292 23.93 6.15 12.69
C GLU A 292 22.59 5.57 13.12
N LEU A 293 22.64 4.49 13.90
CA LEU A 293 21.50 3.93 14.63
C LEU A 293 21.68 4.16 16.13
N LYS A 294 20.58 4.51 16.80
CA LYS A 294 20.54 4.79 18.24
C LYS A 294 19.61 3.85 18.98
N LEU A 295 20.10 3.28 20.08
CA LEU A 295 19.27 2.69 21.11
C LEU A 295 19.44 3.58 22.34
N LYS A 296 18.58 4.60 22.44
CA LYS A 296 18.70 5.70 23.42
C LYS A 296 20.08 6.36 23.43
N ILE A 297 20.91 6.14 24.45
CA ILE A 297 22.23 6.78 24.53
C ILE A 297 23.29 5.98 23.79
N LEU A 298 23.08 4.67 23.63
CA LEU A 298 23.97 3.82 22.83
C LEU A 298 23.76 4.11 21.35
N LYS A 299 24.87 4.27 20.64
CA LYS A 299 24.86 4.52 19.20
C LYS A 299 25.80 3.57 18.49
N THR A 300 25.51 3.29 17.23
CA THR A 300 26.40 2.55 16.36
C THR A 300 26.36 3.12 14.96
N ASN A 301 27.47 2.98 14.25
CA ASN A 301 27.60 3.43 12.88
C ASN A 301 27.85 2.25 11.95
N PHE A 302 27.44 2.42 10.70
CA PHE A 302 27.70 1.48 9.61
C PHE A 302 27.58 2.22 8.28
N LYS A 303 28.04 1.57 7.22
CA LYS A 303 27.82 2.03 5.85
C LYS A 303 27.03 1.02 5.05
N THR A 304 26.32 1.49 4.04
CA THR A 304 25.72 0.63 3.02
C THR A 304 26.30 0.98 1.67
N ASP A 305 26.39 -0.06 0.85
CA ASP A 305 26.92 0.04 -0.48
C ASP A 305 25.83 -0.40 -1.45
N ASP A 306 25.37 0.53 -2.29
CA ASP A 306 24.29 0.29 -3.22
C ASP A 306 24.61 -0.78 -4.28
N ARG A 307 25.90 -1.17 -4.43
CA ARG A 307 26.35 -2.29 -5.28
C ARG A 307 25.71 -3.64 -4.92
N LYS A 308 25.20 -3.78 -3.69
CA LYS A 308 24.64 -5.04 -3.18
C LYS A 308 23.13 -4.99 -2.95
N SER A 309 22.52 -3.81 -3.04
CA SER A 309 21.08 -3.65 -2.85
C SER A 309 20.40 -3.52 -4.22
N ILE A 310 19.96 -4.66 -4.76
CA ILE A 310 18.90 -4.65 -5.77
C ILE A 310 17.65 -4.13 -5.04
N GLY A 311 17.42 -2.81 -5.08
CA GLY A 311 16.12 -2.20 -4.79
C GLY A 311 15.83 -1.62 -3.41
N TYR A 312 16.78 -1.51 -2.46
CA TYR A 312 16.45 -1.01 -1.12
C TYR A 312 17.54 -0.14 -0.47
N ASN A 313 17.33 1.18 -0.47
CA ASN A 313 18.12 2.09 0.35
C ASN A 313 17.74 1.92 1.83
N PHE A 314 18.74 1.77 2.69
CA PHE A 314 18.56 1.71 4.15
C PHE A 314 17.93 3.00 4.71
N THR A 315 17.97 4.10 3.96
CA THR A 315 17.36 5.40 4.28
C THR A 315 15.87 5.33 4.60
N TYR A 316 15.16 4.30 4.11
CA TYR A 316 13.72 4.14 4.26
C TYR A 316 13.32 3.11 5.32
N GLY A 317 14.21 2.79 6.26
CA GLY A 317 13.87 1.84 7.29
C GLY A 317 12.74 2.36 8.18
N ASP A 318 11.64 1.64 8.30
CA ASP A 318 10.49 2.02 9.12
C ASP A 318 10.66 1.51 10.56
N GLU A 319 10.73 2.43 11.53
CA GLU A 319 10.77 2.08 12.95
C GLU A 319 9.40 1.58 13.44
N LEU A 320 9.35 0.35 13.94
CA LEU A 320 8.11 -0.28 14.42
C LEU A 320 7.92 -0.10 15.93
N SER A 321 9.00 0.13 16.68
CA SER A 321 8.99 0.32 18.13
C SER A 321 9.65 1.63 18.52
N SER A 322 9.26 2.22 19.65
CA SER A 322 9.93 3.37 20.26
C SER A 322 10.55 2.95 21.60
N PRO A 323 11.82 2.49 21.63
CA PRO A 323 12.48 2.10 22.87
C PRO A 323 12.54 3.28 23.84
N LYS A 324 12.41 3.02 25.14
CA LYS A 324 12.45 3.98 26.26
C LYS A 324 13.76 3.90 27.04
N SER A 325 14.53 2.82 26.91
CA SER A 325 15.81 2.61 27.58
C SER A 325 16.84 1.91 26.66
N ASP A 326 18.12 1.91 27.05
CA ASP A 326 19.17 1.14 26.36
C ASP A 326 18.98 -0.39 26.48
N SER A 327 18.17 -0.84 27.44
CA SER A 327 17.84 -2.26 27.63
C SER A 327 16.67 -2.74 26.76
N ASP A 328 15.97 -1.82 26.10
CA ASP A 328 14.88 -2.18 25.21
C ASP A 328 15.41 -2.69 23.87
N THR A 329 14.51 -3.24 23.05
CA THR A 329 14.82 -3.63 21.67
C THR A 329 14.20 -2.61 20.73
N LEU A 330 15.00 -2.07 19.81
CA LEU A 330 14.51 -1.37 18.64
C LEU A 330 14.17 -2.38 17.55
N THR A 331 12.90 -2.46 17.18
CA THR A 331 12.39 -3.22 16.05
C THR A 331 12.16 -2.26 14.87
N PHE A 332 12.72 -2.58 13.72
CA PHE A 332 12.60 -1.75 12.51
C PHE A 332 12.67 -2.60 11.25
N LEU A 333 12.13 -2.08 10.15
CA LEU A 333 12.24 -2.68 8.83
C LEU A 333 13.39 -2.05 8.06
N SER A 334 14.05 -2.81 7.20
CA SER A 334 14.95 -2.26 6.18
C SER A 334 15.02 -3.21 4.99
N GLY A 335 14.84 -2.69 3.79
CA GLY A 335 14.75 -3.49 2.58
C GLY A 335 13.70 -4.59 2.60
N GLY A 336 12.56 -4.31 3.24
CA GLY A 336 11.48 -5.28 3.41
C GLY A 336 11.83 -6.43 4.36
N ASP A 337 12.93 -6.37 5.12
CA ASP A 337 13.29 -7.36 6.14
C ASP A 337 13.14 -6.77 7.55
N LEU A 338 12.77 -7.63 8.50
CA LEU A 338 12.67 -7.27 9.92
C LEU A 338 14.01 -7.40 10.64
N TYR A 339 14.42 -6.34 11.33
CA TYR A 339 15.61 -6.28 12.16
C TYR A 339 15.29 -5.93 13.61
N LEU A 340 16.09 -6.48 14.50
CA LEU A 340 16.07 -6.22 15.94
C LEU A 340 17.43 -5.69 16.36
N MET A 341 17.45 -4.53 17.00
CA MET A 341 18.64 -3.98 17.63
C MET A 341 18.47 -3.92 19.15
N PHE A 342 19.40 -4.53 19.87
CA PHE A 342 19.36 -4.62 21.33
C PHE A 342 20.77 -4.57 21.93
N ARG A 343 20.86 -4.23 23.21
CA ARG A 343 22.13 -4.28 23.95
C ARG A 343 22.51 -5.73 24.25
N ARG A 344 23.75 -6.10 23.97
CA ARG A 344 24.36 -7.37 24.39
C ARG A 344 24.45 -7.40 25.91
N ILE A 345 23.71 -8.31 26.53
CA ILE A 345 23.86 -8.61 27.96
C ILE A 345 25.15 -9.43 28.11
N LYS A 346 26.10 -8.94 28.92
CA LYS A 346 27.28 -9.73 29.30
C LYS A 346 26.79 -10.82 30.27
N ASN A 347 26.86 -12.07 29.84
CA ASN A 347 26.73 -13.22 30.74
C ASN A 347 28.00 -13.38 31.57
#